data_AF-A0A930YVF1-F1
#
_entry.id   AF-A0A930YVF1-F1
#
_cell.length_a   1.000
_cell.length_b   1.000
_cell.length_c   1.000
_cell.angle_alpha   90.00
_cell.angle_beta   90.00
_cell.angle_gamma   90.00
#
_symmetry.space_group_name_H-M   'P 1'
#
loop_
_entity.id
_entity.type
_entity.pdbx_description
1 polymer ?
#
loop_
_entity_poly.entity_id
_entity_poly.type
_entity_poly.pdbx_seq_one_letter_code
_entity_poly.pdbx_strand_id
1 'polypeptide(L)'
;MYKKIHFLSLFLLGTIALSAQTLTSGAYKVTLSNLSEKNSETVSWGEKIKISETTGNYRVEKNGQVLKSQKFYFLKNSQGEPMLNVSLTDQTGESMFYNKKDKTFALYDNEVKVLKFGSDKDLILSGILIVIMDWEKGY
;
A
#
# COMPACT_ATOMS: atom_id res chain seq x y z
N MET A 1 -42.14 -19.10 44.49
CA MET A 1 -40.92 -19.87 44.15
C MET A 1 -40.40 -19.43 42.79
N TYR A 2 -39.10 -19.13 42.75
CA TYR A 2 -38.20 -18.79 41.63
C TYR A 2 -38.54 -17.64 40.66
N LYS A 3 -37.67 -16.61 40.78
CA LYS A 3 -37.61 -15.34 40.05
C LYS A 3 -37.24 -15.55 38.58
N LYS A 4 -37.88 -14.77 37.71
CA LYS A 4 -37.48 -14.53 36.32
C LYS A 4 -36.09 -13.88 36.31
N ILE A 5 -35.09 -14.57 35.77
CA ILE A 5 -33.77 -13.99 35.50
C ILE A 5 -33.82 -13.45 34.07
N HIS A 6 -33.83 -12.12 33.95
CA HIS A 6 -33.63 -11.45 32.67
C HIS A 6 -32.18 -11.65 32.22
N PHE A 7 -32.00 -12.36 31.12
CA PHE A 7 -30.71 -12.52 30.44
C PHE A 7 -30.36 -11.19 29.77
N LEU A 8 -29.52 -10.38 30.42
CA LEU A 8 -28.97 -9.16 29.85
C LEU A 8 -27.86 -9.55 28.87
N SER A 9 -28.23 -9.68 27.60
CA SER A 9 -27.30 -9.83 26.48
C SER A 9 -26.48 -8.55 26.31
N LEU A 10 -25.31 -8.50 26.95
CA LEU A 10 -24.30 -7.46 26.75
C LEU A 10 -23.69 -7.64 25.34
N PHE A 11 -24.22 -6.90 24.37
CA PHE A 11 -23.70 -6.86 23.01
C PHE A 11 -22.37 -6.10 23.03
N LEU A 12 -21.27 -6.82 23.21
CA LEU A 12 -19.91 -6.27 23.12
C LEU A 12 -19.68 -5.90 21.65
N LEU A 13 -19.86 -4.62 21.32
CA LEU A 13 -19.45 -4.02 20.06
C LEU A 13 -17.92 -4.10 19.96
N GLY A 14 -17.42 -5.24 19.48
CA GLY A 14 -16.02 -5.38 19.09
C GLY A 14 -15.75 -4.48 17.90
N THR A 15 -15.20 -3.29 18.16
CA THR A 15 -14.57 -2.50 17.12
C THR A 15 -13.37 -3.30 16.63
N ILE A 16 -13.50 -3.90 15.44
CA ILE A 16 -12.37 -4.52 14.75
C ILE A 16 -11.43 -3.37 14.42
N ALA A 17 -10.40 -3.17 15.25
CA ALA A 17 -9.31 -2.27 14.93
C ALA A 17 -8.62 -2.84 13.69
N LEU A 18 -9.00 -2.35 12.52
CA LEU A 18 -8.27 -2.53 11.28
C LEU A 18 -6.84 -2.09 11.56
N SER A 19 -5.95 -3.05 11.78
CA SER A 19 -4.56 -2.79 12.11
C SER A 19 -3.96 -2.08 10.90
N ALA A 20 -3.70 -0.79 11.05
CA ALA A 20 -3.07 0.02 10.01
C ALA A 20 -1.71 -0.63 9.68
N GLN A 21 -1.53 -1.02 8.42
CA GLN A 21 -0.34 -1.75 8.02
C GLN A 21 0.86 -0.80 7.97
N THR A 22 1.96 -1.21 8.59
CA THR A 22 3.11 -0.35 8.84
C THR A 22 4.41 -1.04 8.43
N LEU A 23 5.35 -0.27 7.88
CA LEU A 23 6.74 -0.68 7.67
C LEU A 23 7.68 0.40 8.22
N THR A 24 8.78 -0.02 8.82
CA THR A 24 9.82 0.86 9.39
C THR A 24 11.16 0.55 8.76
N SER A 25 11.91 1.59 8.38
CA SER A 25 13.27 1.50 7.83
C SER A 25 14.10 2.66 8.37
N GLY A 26 15.05 2.36 9.26
CA GLY A 26 15.81 3.39 9.98
C GLY A 26 14.88 4.35 10.73
N ALA A 27 15.03 5.65 10.47
CA ALA A 27 14.21 6.72 11.05
C ALA A 27 12.80 6.84 10.44
N TYR A 28 12.52 6.13 9.34
CA TYR A 28 11.28 6.26 8.58
C TYR A 28 10.26 5.21 8.97
N LYS A 29 8.99 5.62 9.04
CA LYS A 29 7.84 4.73 9.22
C LYS A 29 6.75 5.10 8.22
N VAL A 30 6.30 4.15 7.42
CA VAL A 30 5.16 4.31 6.53
C VAL A 30 3.96 3.55 7.08
N THR A 31 2.78 4.14 6.99
CA THR A 31 1.50 3.54 7.39
C THR A 31 0.49 3.67 6.24
N LEU A 32 -0.28 2.62 5.97
CA LEU A 32 -1.38 2.66 4.99
C LEU A 32 -2.74 2.82 5.69
N SER A 33 -3.66 3.54 5.05
CA SER A 33 -5.04 3.69 5.49
C SER A 33 -6.00 3.81 4.30
N ASN A 34 -7.30 3.67 4.56
CA ASN A 34 -8.37 3.79 3.55
C ASN A 34 -8.15 2.92 2.31
N LEU A 35 -7.71 1.68 2.53
CA LEU A 35 -7.44 0.73 1.46
C LEU A 35 -8.73 0.33 0.76
N SER A 36 -8.72 0.38 -0.57
CA SER A 36 -9.77 -0.13 -1.43
C SER A 36 -9.15 -1.06 -2.48
N GLU A 37 -9.78 -2.21 -2.70
CA GLU A 37 -9.36 -3.20 -3.68
C GLU A 37 -10.45 -3.40 -4.72
N LYS A 38 -10.10 -3.31 -6.00
CA LYS A 38 -11.00 -3.54 -7.12
C LYS A 38 -10.37 -4.57 -8.04
N ASN A 39 -11.15 -5.59 -8.40
CA ASN A 39 -10.75 -6.57 -9.40
C ASN A 39 -11.66 -6.43 -10.62
N SER A 40 -11.07 -6.47 -11.80
CA SER A 40 -11.78 -6.40 -13.08
C SER A 40 -11.13 -7.32 -14.11
N GLU A 41 -11.81 -7.50 -15.23
CA GLU A 41 -11.32 -8.25 -16.38
C GLU A 41 -11.48 -7.37 -17.62
N THR A 42 -10.48 -7.36 -18.50
CA THR A 42 -10.54 -6.68 -19.79
C THR A 42 -10.00 -7.59 -20.88
N VAL A 43 -10.23 -7.24 -22.15
CA VAL A 43 -9.65 -7.94 -23.30
C VAL A 43 -8.58 -7.03 -23.92
N SER A 44 -7.37 -7.56 -24.06
CA SER A 44 -6.25 -6.90 -24.74
C SER A 44 -5.64 -7.89 -25.73
N TRP A 45 -5.47 -7.48 -26.99
CA TRP A 45 -4.95 -8.34 -28.05
C TRP A 45 -5.67 -9.70 -28.20
N GLY A 46 -6.99 -9.72 -27.93
CA GLY A 46 -7.81 -10.93 -27.98
C GLY A 46 -7.71 -11.83 -26.75
N GLU A 47 -6.89 -11.48 -25.76
CA GLU A 47 -6.71 -12.23 -24.53
C GLU A 47 -7.41 -11.57 -23.35
N LYS A 48 -7.99 -12.39 -22.46
CA LYS A 48 -8.58 -11.93 -21.20
C LYS A 48 -7.48 -11.64 -20.18
N ILE A 49 -7.39 -10.38 -19.76
CA ILE A 49 -6.46 -9.92 -18.74
C ILE A 49 -7.23 -9.61 -17.46
N LYS A 50 -6.82 -10.24 -16.36
CA LYS A 50 -7.32 -9.90 -15.03
C LYS A 50 -6.52 -8.73 -14.48
N ILE A 51 -7.23 -7.74 -13.97
CA ILE A 51 -6.66 -6.54 -13.37
C ILE A 51 -7.06 -6.51 -11.90
N SER A 52 -6.09 -6.28 -11.03
CA SER A 52 -6.28 -6.06 -9.60
C SER A 52 -5.67 -4.72 -9.25
N GLU A 53 -6.50 -3.85 -8.68
CA GLU A 53 -6.15 -2.49 -8.32
C GLU A 53 -6.31 -2.32 -6.81
N THR A 54 -5.29 -1.75 -6.16
CA THR A 54 -5.32 -1.37 -4.76
C THR A 54 -5.04 0.12 -4.67
N THR A 55 -5.96 0.87 -4.07
CA THR A 55 -5.80 2.31 -3.81
C THR A 55 -5.84 2.56 -2.32
N GLY A 56 -5.31 3.70 -1.90
CA GLY A 56 -5.44 4.15 -0.53
C GLY A 56 -4.62 5.38 -0.24
N ASN A 57 -4.51 5.67 1.05
CA ASN A 57 -3.67 6.74 1.57
C ASN A 57 -2.44 6.14 2.24
N TYR A 58 -1.36 6.89 2.25
CA TYR A 58 -0.17 6.61 3.02
C TYR A 58 0.20 7.80 3.89
N ARG A 59 0.87 7.52 5.00
CA ARG A 59 1.51 8.51 5.88
C ARG A 59 2.93 8.05 6.17
N VAL A 60 3.91 8.88 5.85
CA VAL A 60 5.32 8.68 6.21
C VAL A 60 5.68 9.61 7.36
N GLU A 61 6.26 9.02 8.39
CA GLU A 61 6.87 9.71 9.52
C GLU A 61 8.40 9.56 9.46
N LYS A 62 9.12 10.59 9.87
CA LYS A 62 10.58 10.58 10.09
C LYS A 62 10.83 11.04 11.51
N ASN A 63 11.46 10.21 12.34
CA ASN A 63 11.66 10.50 13.77
C ASN A 63 10.35 10.89 14.50
N GLY A 64 9.24 10.24 14.16
CA GLY A 64 7.92 10.49 14.75
C GLY A 64 7.20 11.74 14.27
N GLN A 65 7.81 12.57 13.42
CA GLN A 65 7.16 13.72 12.79
C GLN A 65 6.61 13.35 11.42
N VAL A 66 5.45 13.89 11.07
CA VAL A 66 4.84 13.65 9.75
C VAL A 66 5.68 14.33 8.69
N LEU A 67 6.22 13.53 7.77
CA LEU A 67 6.97 14.01 6.63
C LEU A 67 6.05 14.20 5.42
N LYS A 68 5.22 13.18 5.14
CA LYS A 68 4.32 13.19 3.99
C LYS A 68 3.05 12.40 4.26
N SER A 69 1.93 12.83 3.71
CA SER A 69 0.68 12.08 3.70
C SER A 69 -0.04 12.33 2.39
N GLN A 70 -0.20 11.28 1.57
CA GLN A 70 -0.80 11.39 0.24
C GLN A 70 -1.46 10.08 -0.20
N LYS A 71 -1.94 10.02 -1.43
CA LYS A 71 -2.55 8.84 -2.05
C LYS A 71 -1.52 7.97 -2.76
N PHE A 72 -1.87 6.71 -2.94
CA PHE A 72 -1.15 5.81 -3.82
C PHE A 72 -2.14 4.99 -4.66
N TYR A 73 -1.61 4.42 -5.73
CA TYR A 73 -2.30 3.51 -6.63
C TYR A 73 -1.39 2.35 -6.98
N PHE A 74 -1.85 1.11 -6.77
CA PHE A 74 -1.11 -0.10 -7.08
C PHE A 74 -1.92 -0.96 -8.04
N LEU A 75 -1.29 -1.35 -9.15
CA LEU A 75 -1.93 -2.08 -10.23
C LEU A 75 -1.18 -3.37 -10.51
N LYS A 76 -1.92 -4.46 -10.63
CA LYS A 76 -1.44 -5.73 -11.15
C LYS A 76 -2.32 -6.15 -12.30
N ASN A 77 -1.69 -6.57 -13.39
CA ASN A 77 -2.36 -7.36 -14.39
C ASN A 77 -1.82 -8.80 -14.37
N SER A 78 -2.56 -9.75 -14.93
CA SER A 78 -2.17 -11.17 -14.93
C SER A 78 -0.95 -11.48 -15.81
N GLN A 79 -0.52 -10.55 -16.67
CA GLN A 79 0.48 -10.79 -17.71
C GLN A 79 1.75 -9.93 -17.57
N GLY A 80 1.81 -9.03 -16.62
CA GLY A 80 2.86 -8.02 -16.52
C GLY A 80 3.33 -7.77 -15.09
N GLU A 81 4.20 -6.77 -15.00
CA GLU A 81 4.79 -6.33 -13.75
C GLU A 81 3.82 -5.45 -12.96
N PRO A 82 3.73 -5.63 -11.63
CA PRO A 82 2.99 -4.72 -10.79
C PRO A 82 3.55 -3.30 -10.90
N MET A 83 2.66 -2.33 -11.03
CA MET A 83 3.01 -0.91 -11.03
C MET A 83 2.52 -0.26 -9.74
N LEU A 84 3.37 0.54 -9.10
CA LEU A 84 3.01 1.40 -7.99
C LEU A 84 3.16 2.85 -8.42
N ASN A 85 2.12 3.65 -8.28
CA ASN A 85 2.18 5.11 -8.35
C ASN A 85 2.02 5.70 -6.95
N VAL A 86 2.95 6.58 -6.57
CA VAL A 86 2.99 7.27 -5.28
C VAL A 86 2.82 8.76 -5.53
N SER A 87 1.69 9.33 -5.10
CA SER A 87 1.45 10.77 -5.25
C SER A 87 2.33 11.57 -4.30
N LEU A 88 3.17 12.47 -4.81
CA LEU A 88 4.01 13.35 -4.01
C LEU A 88 3.27 14.66 -3.65
N THR A 89 2.37 15.09 -4.54
CA THR A 89 1.42 16.18 -4.35
C THR A 89 0.06 15.79 -4.93
N ASP A 90 -0.90 16.70 -4.93
CA ASP A 90 -2.21 16.47 -5.56
C ASP A 90 -2.12 16.43 -7.10
N GLN A 91 -1.00 16.89 -7.68
CA GLN A 91 -0.80 17.03 -9.13
C GLN A 91 0.37 16.20 -9.66
N THR A 92 1.28 15.75 -8.79
CA THR A 92 2.51 15.05 -9.17
C THR A 92 2.66 13.76 -8.40
N GLY A 93 3.27 12.75 -9.04
CA GLY A 93 3.55 11.47 -8.42
C GLY A 93 4.57 10.69 -9.23
N GLU A 94 5.14 9.68 -8.60
CA GLU A 94 6.17 8.83 -9.19
C GLU A 94 5.64 7.41 -9.39
N SER A 95 5.93 6.86 -10.56
CA SER A 95 5.55 5.50 -10.92
C SER A 95 6.76 4.58 -10.90
N MET A 96 6.57 3.37 -10.40
CA MET A 96 7.59 2.33 -10.35
C MET A 96 7.01 0.99 -10.78
N PHE A 97 7.84 0.16 -11.41
CA PHE A 97 7.48 -1.19 -11.81
C PHE A 97 8.27 -2.20 -10.99
N TYR A 98 7.57 -3.23 -10.50
CA TYR A 98 8.18 -4.28 -9.69
C TYR A 98 8.64 -5.44 -10.57
N ASN A 99 9.94 -5.60 -10.69
CA ASN A 99 10.55 -6.77 -11.31
C ASN A 99 10.54 -7.93 -10.30
N LYS A 100 9.69 -8.94 -10.58
CA LYS A 100 9.50 -10.11 -9.72
C LYS A 100 10.74 -11.01 -9.64
N LYS A 101 11.54 -11.07 -10.72
CA LYS A 101 12.71 -11.93 -10.81
C LYS A 101 13.81 -11.44 -9.89
N ASP A 102 14.10 -10.14 -9.96
CA ASP A 102 15.23 -9.53 -9.26
C ASP A 102 14.82 -8.90 -7.92
N LYS A 103 13.51 -8.83 -7.65
CA LYS A 103 12.90 -8.25 -6.45
C LYS A 103 13.32 -6.79 -6.27
N THR A 104 13.27 -6.05 -7.37
CA THR A 104 13.62 -4.63 -7.46
C THR A 104 12.42 -3.82 -7.94
N PHE A 105 12.38 -2.56 -7.55
CA PHE A 105 11.59 -1.54 -8.24
C PHE A 105 12.49 -0.83 -9.24
N ALA A 106 12.01 -0.64 -10.46
CA ALA A 106 12.57 0.33 -11.39
C ALA A 106 12.01 1.72 -11.04
N LEU A 107 12.88 2.63 -10.64
CA LEU A 107 12.58 4.04 -10.36
C LEU A 107 13.58 4.89 -11.16
N TYR A 108 13.07 5.66 -12.12
CA TYR A 108 13.88 6.31 -13.16
C TYR A 108 14.82 5.30 -13.86
N ASP A 109 16.11 5.61 -13.97
CA ASP A 109 17.14 4.74 -14.56
C ASP A 109 17.78 3.78 -13.54
N ASN A 110 17.25 3.70 -12.31
CA ASN A 110 17.82 2.91 -11.24
C ASN A 110 16.92 1.74 -10.83
N GLU A 111 17.56 0.61 -10.51
CA GLU A 111 16.89 -0.51 -9.83
C GLU A 111 17.18 -0.47 -8.33
N VAL A 112 16.11 -0.45 -7.54
CA VAL A 112 16.20 -0.38 -6.07
C VAL A 112 15.61 -1.64 -5.47
N LYS A 113 16.37 -2.33 -4.60
CA LYS A 113 15.87 -3.52 -3.90
C LYS A 113 14.70 -3.18 -2.99
N VAL A 114 13.68 -4.03 -3.00
CA VAL A 114 12.54 -3.89 -2.09
C VAL A 114 12.95 -4.16 -0.65
N LEU A 115 12.43 -3.36 0.28
CA LEU A 115 12.70 -3.50 1.73
C LEU A 115 11.96 -4.70 2.33
N LYS A 116 10.77 -5.00 1.81
CA LYS A 116 9.94 -6.13 2.21
C LYS A 116 9.15 -6.64 0.99
N PHE A 117 8.98 -7.96 0.92
CA PHE A 117 8.21 -8.63 -0.13
C PHE A 117 7.43 -9.80 0.45
N GLY A 118 6.44 -10.30 -0.29
CA GLY A 118 5.60 -11.44 0.10
C GLY A 118 4.12 -11.18 -0.06
N SER A 119 3.71 -9.91 0.02
CA SER A 119 2.35 -9.45 -0.27
C SER A 119 2.36 -8.14 -1.05
N ASP A 120 1.24 -7.81 -1.70
CA ASP A 120 1.08 -6.52 -2.38
C ASP A 120 1.30 -5.36 -1.42
N LYS A 121 0.83 -5.50 -0.18
CA LYS A 121 0.96 -4.46 0.83
C LYS A 121 2.41 -4.27 1.24
N ASP A 122 3.21 -5.33 1.30
CA ASP A 122 4.66 -5.21 1.52
C ASP A 122 5.35 -4.48 0.36
N LEU A 123 4.93 -4.74 -0.89
CA LEU A 123 5.44 -4.04 -2.06
C LEU A 123 5.05 -2.56 -2.05
N ILE A 124 3.80 -2.24 -1.73
CA ILE A 124 3.29 -0.86 -1.59
C ILE A 124 4.06 -0.12 -0.51
N LEU A 125 4.18 -0.69 0.69
CA LEU A 125 4.92 -0.11 1.82
C LEU A 125 6.39 0.13 1.45
N SER A 126 7.05 -0.86 0.86
CA SER A 126 8.45 -0.74 0.43
C SER A 126 8.62 0.34 -0.63
N GLY A 127 7.72 0.36 -1.61
CA GLY A 127 7.82 1.29 -2.73
C GLY A 127 7.59 2.74 -2.32
N ILE A 128 6.62 3.00 -1.44
CA ILE A 128 6.39 4.35 -0.88
C ILE A 128 7.63 4.82 -0.12
N LEU A 129 8.25 3.97 0.70
CA LEU A 129 9.48 4.36 1.40
C LEU A 129 10.62 4.66 0.44
N ILE A 130 10.80 3.86 -0.61
CA ILE A 130 11.84 4.10 -1.62
C ILE A 130 11.63 5.47 -2.28
N VAL A 131 10.43 5.75 -2.78
CA VAL A 131 10.11 7.04 -3.43
C VAL A 131 10.33 8.22 -2.48
N ILE A 132 9.84 8.13 -1.23
CA ILE A 132 9.96 9.24 -0.28
C ILE A 132 11.41 9.44 0.19
N MET A 133 12.15 8.36 0.42
CA MET A 133 13.57 8.46 0.76
C MET A 133 14.41 9.00 -0.40
N ASP A 134 14.01 8.74 -1.64
CA ASP A 134 14.66 9.29 -2.82
C ASP A 134 14.34 10.78 -3.00
N TRP A 135 13.06 11.15 -2.91
CA TRP A 135 12.60 12.54 -2.97
C TRP A 135 13.27 13.43 -1.91
N GLU A 136 13.49 12.92 -0.70
CA GLU A 136 14.20 13.62 0.39
C GLU A 136 15.70 13.84 0.12
N LYS A 137 16.33 13.09 -0.78
CA LYS A 137 17.75 13.27 -1.12
C LYS A 137 18.00 14.46 -2.05
N GLY A 138 16.94 15.03 -2.61
CA GLY A 138 17.00 16.26 -3.39
C GLY A 138 16.95 16.00 -4.90
N TYR A 139 15.81 16.41 -5.47
CA TYR A 139 15.85 17.48 -6.47
C TYR A 139 16.32 18.79 -5.83
#